data_AF-A0A291JGS9-F1
#
_entry.id   AF-A0A291JGS9-F1
#
_cell.length_a   1.000
_cell.length_b   1.000
_cell.length_c   1.000
_cell.angle_alpha   90.00
_cell.angle_beta   90.00
_cell.angle_gamma   90.00
#
_symmetry.space_group_name_H-M   'P 1'
#
loop_
_entity.id
_entity.type
_entity.pdbx_description
1 polymer ?
#
loop_
_entity_poly.entity_id
_entity_poly.type
_entity_poly.pdbx_seq_one_letter_code
_entity_poly.pdbx_strand_id
1 'polypeptide(L)'
;MTNKSFFLSSNSGKGIYHYFNNEAQSLNYIYILKGVPGNGKSEVLKNIANYLEGEQRPIELIYSSFDFKTLDGLIVLDRNIGIFDGNYPYPMEPALPYISGETVDLATAVDHSKLQNNLKDIKSLFNEKEQLLENYATHIKKSRQLHDNVEFYFSTSIDIEKAQALNNQILENIFGKSYQEKESIVKHRFFDTITENGNFDFVQNLTSNLTKRFFIKGRPGSGKSTLLKQIVSQAIENGFDIELYHCDFDPDSLDMIIIPELSVAAFDSTAPHNYDPERSGDEIVDTYQSIIDNQIDEKYANEIAEGTKQWQDAWKEAAHFLKEAKEKHKAITNLYKQTIDDEEIKNKEKHIIESL
;
A
#
# COMPACT_ATOMS: atom_id res chain seq x y z
N MET A 1 15.33 14.99 -6.94
CA MET A 1 14.98 14.31 -5.67
C MET A 1 14.33 12.99 -6.05
N THR A 2 14.48 11.94 -5.25
CA THR A 2 13.73 10.69 -5.50
C THR A 2 12.30 10.89 -5.02
N ASN A 3 11.33 10.73 -5.91
CA ASN A 3 9.91 10.83 -5.55
C ASN A 3 9.52 9.66 -4.63
N LYS A 4 8.70 9.94 -3.61
CA LYS A 4 8.15 8.89 -2.75
C LYS A 4 7.16 8.07 -3.56
N SER A 5 7.28 6.76 -3.46
CA SER A 5 6.40 5.79 -4.11
C SER A 5 5.77 4.89 -3.05
N PHE A 6 4.45 4.71 -3.11
CA PHE A 6 3.70 3.87 -2.18
C PHE A 6 2.41 3.37 -2.82
N PHE A 7 1.62 2.62 -2.06
CA PHE A 7 0.28 2.15 -2.45
C PHE A 7 -0.77 2.75 -1.51
N LEU A 8 -1.96 3.02 -2.04
CA LEU A 8 -3.15 3.39 -1.25
C LEU A 8 -4.17 2.26 -1.19
N SER A 9 -3.84 1.09 -1.72
CA SER A 9 -4.71 -0.08 -1.70
C SER A 9 -3.92 -1.36 -1.51
N SER A 10 -4.60 -2.40 -1.05
CA SER A 10 -4.06 -3.76 -0.96
C SER A 10 -5.13 -4.80 -1.33
N ASN A 11 -4.68 -5.87 -1.97
CA ASN A 11 -5.41 -7.13 -2.07
C ASN A 11 -5.14 -7.94 -0.79
N SER A 12 -5.86 -7.63 0.29
CA SER A 12 -5.54 -8.14 1.63
C SER A 12 -6.29 -9.42 2.00
N GLY A 13 -5.91 -10.02 3.14
CA GLY A 13 -6.65 -11.09 3.80
C GLY A 13 -8.06 -10.69 4.28
N LYS A 14 -8.43 -9.41 4.21
CA LYS A 14 -9.80 -8.90 4.42
C LYS A 14 -10.58 -8.68 3.11
N GLY A 15 -9.96 -8.95 1.97
CA GLY A 15 -10.41 -8.50 0.66
C GLY A 15 -9.71 -7.20 0.26
N ILE A 16 -10.28 -6.50 -0.71
CA ILE A 16 -9.73 -5.24 -1.19
C ILE A 16 -9.88 -4.18 -0.09
N TYR A 17 -8.76 -3.60 0.34
CA TYR A 17 -8.70 -2.55 1.37
C TYR A 17 -8.00 -1.33 0.79
N HIS A 18 -8.41 -0.11 1.18
CA HIS A 18 -7.81 1.11 0.63
C HIS A 18 -7.92 2.33 1.54
N TYR A 19 -7.03 3.31 1.30
CA TYR A 19 -6.92 4.58 2.00
C TYR A 19 -7.10 5.81 1.09
N PHE A 20 -7.56 5.61 -0.15
CA PHE A 20 -7.81 6.72 -1.09
C PHE A 20 -8.66 7.85 -0.51
N ASN A 21 -9.76 7.53 0.19
CA ASN A 21 -10.62 8.54 0.79
C ASN A 21 -9.91 9.31 1.91
N ASN A 22 -9.10 8.62 2.73
CA ASN A 22 -8.32 9.24 3.79
C ASN A 22 -7.28 10.21 3.22
N GLU A 23 -6.54 9.79 2.19
CA GLU A 23 -5.53 10.65 1.56
C GLU A 23 -6.21 11.83 0.85
N ALA A 24 -7.30 11.60 0.11
CA ALA A 24 -8.03 12.65 -0.61
C ALA A 24 -8.61 13.74 0.30
N GLN A 25 -9.04 13.40 1.52
CA GLN A 25 -9.54 14.38 2.50
C GLN A 25 -8.46 15.36 2.99
N SER A 26 -7.17 14.99 2.89
CA SER A 26 -6.04 15.83 3.29
C SER A 26 -5.57 16.79 2.19
N LEU A 27 -6.22 16.77 1.02
CA LEU A 27 -5.84 17.54 -0.16
C LEU A 27 -6.83 18.69 -0.40
N ASN A 28 -6.29 19.81 -0.88
CA ASN A 28 -7.07 21.01 -1.20
C ASN A 28 -7.98 20.79 -2.42
N TYR A 29 -7.51 20.01 -3.39
CA TYR A 29 -8.23 19.72 -4.62
C TYR A 29 -7.86 18.35 -5.18
N ILE A 30 -8.83 17.64 -5.75
CA ILE A 30 -8.59 16.33 -6.39
C ILE A 30 -9.15 16.27 -7.81
N TYR A 31 -8.35 15.75 -8.75
CA TYR A 31 -8.80 15.31 -10.06
C TYR A 31 -9.09 13.82 -10.01
N ILE A 32 -10.28 13.42 -10.45
CA ILE A 32 -10.69 12.01 -10.47
C ILE A 32 -10.81 11.55 -11.91
N LEU A 33 -9.89 10.71 -12.35
CA LEU A 33 -9.90 10.12 -13.68
C LEU A 33 -10.90 8.97 -13.73
N LYS A 34 -11.92 9.08 -14.59
CA LYS A 34 -12.91 8.02 -14.82
C LYS A 34 -12.85 7.48 -16.23
N GLY A 35 -13.22 6.22 -16.40
CA GLY A 35 -13.45 5.63 -17.71
C GLY A 35 -13.05 4.16 -17.79
N VAL A 36 -13.15 3.59 -18.99
CA VAL A 36 -13.11 2.14 -19.19
C VAL A 36 -11.72 1.53 -18.88
N PRO A 37 -11.65 0.21 -18.58
CA PRO A 37 -10.36 -0.47 -18.42
C PRO A 37 -9.45 -0.23 -19.62
N GLY A 38 -8.17 0.05 -19.38
CA GLY A 38 -7.22 0.27 -20.46
C GLY A 38 -7.31 1.61 -21.21
N ASN A 39 -8.20 2.53 -20.80
CA ASN A 39 -8.38 3.84 -21.45
C ASN A 39 -7.24 4.85 -21.27
N GLY A 40 -6.07 4.42 -20.76
CA GLY A 40 -4.89 5.26 -20.63
C GLY A 40 -4.77 6.04 -19.32
N LYS A 41 -5.63 5.83 -18.29
CA LYS A 41 -5.52 6.52 -16.98
C LYS A 41 -4.11 6.50 -16.37
N SER A 42 -3.51 5.31 -16.24
CA SER A 42 -2.14 5.21 -15.72
C SER A 42 -1.12 5.89 -16.63
N GLU A 43 -1.37 5.97 -17.94
CA GLU A 43 -0.47 6.66 -18.88
C GLU A 43 -0.58 8.17 -18.69
N VAL A 44 -1.81 8.70 -18.56
CA VAL A 44 -2.07 10.11 -18.21
C VAL A 44 -1.36 10.47 -16.90
N LEU A 45 -1.49 9.64 -15.85
CA LEU A 45 -0.79 9.86 -14.58
C LEU A 45 0.74 9.90 -14.76
N LYS A 46 1.31 8.98 -15.54
CA LYS A 46 2.76 8.94 -15.83
C LYS A 46 3.22 10.15 -16.63
N ASN A 47 2.46 10.57 -17.63
CA ASN A 47 2.79 11.73 -18.44
C ASN A 47 2.77 13.02 -17.61
N ILE A 48 1.76 13.19 -16.75
CA ILE A 48 1.69 14.31 -15.82
C ILE A 48 2.85 14.27 -14.83
N ALA A 49 3.18 13.09 -14.27
CA ALA A 49 4.34 12.93 -13.39
C ALA A 49 5.64 13.33 -14.09
N ASN A 50 5.90 12.83 -15.30
CA ASN A 50 7.08 13.17 -16.10
C ASN A 50 7.16 14.67 -16.40
N TYR A 51 6.03 15.31 -16.72
CA TYR A 51 5.96 16.76 -16.93
C TYR A 51 6.36 17.53 -15.67
N LEU A 52 5.78 17.19 -14.52
CA LEU A 52 6.07 17.83 -13.24
C LEU A 52 7.51 17.60 -12.78
N GLU A 53 8.07 16.40 -13.02
CA GLU A 53 9.48 16.11 -12.78
C GLU A 53 10.41 16.97 -13.64
N GLY A 54 10.07 17.18 -14.92
CA GLY A 54 10.77 18.08 -15.82
C GLY A 54 10.79 19.53 -15.33
N GLU A 55 9.68 19.96 -14.70
CA GLU A 55 9.55 21.25 -14.02
C GLU A 55 10.14 21.26 -12.59
N GLN A 56 10.76 20.15 -12.15
CA GLN A 56 11.35 19.98 -10.81
C GLN A 56 10.36 20.19 -9.65
N ARG A 57 9.08 19.90 -9.89
CA ARG A 57 8.03 20.02 -8.87
C ARG A 57 8.00 18.78 -7.98
N PRO A 58 7.78 18.94 -6.66
CA PRO A 58 7.76 17.82 -5.73
C PRO A 58 6.47 17.02 -5.90
N ILE A 59 6.61 15.71 -6.15
CA ILE A 59 5.49 14.79 -6.34
C ILE A 59 5.64 13.51 -5.52
N GLU A 60 4.50 12.86 -5.25
CA GLU A 60 4.44 11.48 -4.75
C GLU A 60 3.66 10.60 -5.72
N LEU A 61 4.10 9.36 -5.89
CA LEU A 61 3.54 8.39 -6.84
C LEU A 61 2.78 7.29 -6.10
N ILE A 62 1.54 7.04 -6.54
CA ILE A 62 0.69 5.99 -5.98
C ILE A 62 0.55 4.88 -7.00
N TYR A 63 1.13 3.73 -6.68
CA TYR A 63 1.12 2.56 -7.54
C TYR A 63 -0.11 1.70 -7.29
N SER A 64 -0.47 0.91 -8.30
CA SER A 64 -1.57 -0.05 -8.19
C SER A 64 -1.12 -1.32 -7.50
N SER A 65 -1.87 -1.74 -6.48
CA SER A 65 -1.70 -3.06 -5.85
C SER A 65 -2.15 -4.20 -6.76
N PHE A 66 -2.95 -3.91 -7.80
CA PHE A 66 -3.35 -4.90 -8.79
C PHE A 66 -2.27 -5.09 -9.86
N ASP A 67 -1.63 -4.02 -10.34
CA ASP A 67 -0.46 -4.06 -11.22
C ASP A 67 0.55 -2.98 -10.81
N PHE A 68 1.62 -3.38 -10.11
CA PHE A 68 2.63 -2.45 -9.59
C PHE A 68 3.44 -1.72 -10.69
N LYS A 69 3.17 -1.99 -11.98
CA LYS A 69 3.73 -1.24 -13.11
C LYS A 69 2.84 -0.06 -13.55
N THR A 70 1.64 0.04 -13.01
CA THR A 70 0.69 1.13 -13.27
C THR A 70 0.52 2.03 -12.06
N LEU A 71 0.12 3.27 -12.31
CA LEU A 71 -0.22 4.24 -11.27
C LEU A 71 -1.74 4.27 -11.08
N ASP A 72 -2.15 4.29 -9.82
CA ASP A 72 -3.53 4.60 -9.40
C ASP A 72 -3.66 6.07 -8.97
N GLY A 73 -2.54 6.77 -8.76
CA GLY A 73 -2.58 8.20 -8.48
C GLY A 73 -1.23 8.91 -8.43
N LEU A 74 -1.31 10.22 -8.26
CA LEU A 74 -0.22 11.17 -8.19
C LEU A 74 -0.61 12.30 -7.24
N ILE A 75 0.29 12.72 -6.37
CA ILE A 75 0.10 13.90 -5.50
C ILE A 75 1.12 14.97 -5.87
N VAL A 76 0.65 16.19 -6.08
CA VAL A 76 1.45 17.38 -6.35
C VAL A 76 1.60 18.17 -5.06
N LEU A 77 2.76 18.03 -4.40
CA LEU A 77 2.93 18.42 -3.00
C LEU A 77 2.90 19.94 -2.79
N ASP A 78 3.48 20.72 -3.71
CA ASP A 78 3.56 22.19 -3.60
C ASP A 78 2.21 22.89 -3.75
N ARG A 79 1.22 22.22 -4.37
CA ARG A 79 -0.16 22.68 -4.49
C ARG A 79 -1.13 21.95 -3.58
N ASN A 80 -0.70 20.83 -2.99
CA ASN A 80 -1.55 19.92 -2.23
C ASN A 80 -2.76 19.46 -3.08
N ILE A 81 -2.47 19.02 -4.32
CA ILE A 81 -3.45 18.52 -5.29
C ILE A 81 -3.24 17.02 -5.52
N GLY A 82 -4.33 16.25 -5.58
CA GLY A 82 -4.31 14.83 -5.94
C GLY A 82 -4.88 14.58 -7.33
N ILE A 83 -4.35 13.57 -8.02
CA ILE A 83 -4.90 13.06 -9.28
C ILE A 83 -5.02 11.55 -9.11
N PHE A 84 -6.23 11.01 -9.15
CA PHE A 84 -6.50 9.62 -8.80
C PHE A 84 -7.31 8.90 -9.89
N ASP A 85 -7.08 7.60 -10.05
CA ASP A 85 -8.01 6.69 -10.73
C ASP A 85 -9.23 6.46 -9.81
N GLY A 86 -10.40 6.94 -10.24
CA GLY A 86 -11.64 6.83 -9.48
C GLY A 86 -12.55 5.66 -9.86
N ASN A 87 -12.02 4.62 -10.53
CA ASN A 87 -12.82 3.45 -10.95
C ASN A 87 -12.84 2.34 -9.90
N TYR A 88 -13.75 1.39 -10.09
CA TYR A 88 -13.81 0.16 -9.28
C TYR A 88 -12.45 -0.57 -9.28
N PRO A 89 -11.96 -1.07 -8.13
CA PRO A 89 -12.67 -1.26 -6.86
C PRO A 89 -12.68 -0.05 -5.91
N TYR A 90 -12.14 1.10 -6.33
CA TYR A 90 -12.02 2.31 -5.52
C TYR A 90 -12.87 3.45 -6.11
N PRO A 91 -14.21 3.34 -6.15
CA PRO A 91 -15.04 4.41 -6.67
C PRO A 91 -14.84 5.68 -5.82
N MET A 92 -14.44 6.76 -6.48
CA MET A 92 -14.23 8.06 -5.85
C MET A 92 -15.07 9.14 -6.54
N GLU A 93 -15.44 10.16 -5.75
CA GLU A 93 -16.08 11.39 -6.20
C GLU A 93 -15.49 12.57 -5.42
N PRO A 94 -15.42 13.78 -6.01
CA PRO A 94 -15.04 14.96 -5.25
C PRO A 94 -16.14 15.28 -4.23
N ALA A 95 -15.73 15.62 -3.01
CA ALA A 95 -16.67 15.96 -1.94
C ALA A 95 -17.55 17.17 -2.31
N LEU A 96 -16.95 18.20 -2.92
CA LEU A 96 -17.61 19.37 -3.46
C LEU A 96 -17.14 19.60 -4.92
N PRO A 97 -17.92 19.18 -5.93
CA PRO A 97 -17.55 19.36 -7.33
C PRO A 97 -17.20 20.81 -7.66
N TYR A 98 -16.08 21.01 -8.35
CA TYR A 98 -15.50 22.30 -8.76
C TYR A 98 -15.04 23.22 -7.61
N ILE A 99 -15.11 22.75 -6.36
CA ILE A 99 -14.59 23.48 -5.19
C ILE A 99 -13.42 22.70 -4.59
N SER A 100 -13.61 21.41 -4.31
CA SER A 100 -12.60 20.53 -3.73
C SER A 100 -12.14 19.45 -4.71
N GLY A 101 -12.60 19.49 -5.97
CA GLY A 101 -12.17 18.55 -6.99
C GLY A 101 -13.14 18.44 -8.17
N GLU A 102 -12.70 17.75 -9.21
CA GLU A 102 -13.52 17.49 -10.40
C GLU A 102 -13.25 16.11 -11.00
N THR A 103 -14.23 15.63 -11.76
CA THR A 103 -14.15 14.34 -12.46
C THR A 103 -13.76 14.57 -13.90
N VAL A 104 -12.65 13.98 -14.31
CA VAL A 104 -12.18 13.95 -15.70
C VAL A 104 -12.65 12.66 -16.34
N ASP A 105 -13.74 12.76 -17.10
CA ASP A 105 -14.26 11.62 -17.84
C ASP A 105 -13.42 11.36 -19.10
N LEU A 106 -12.70 10.24 -19.08
CA LEU A 106 -11.92 9.72 -20.19
C LEU A 106 -12.68 8.62 -20.96
N ALA A 107 -13.91 8.27 -20.55
CA ALA A 107 -14.76 7.36 -21.31
C ALA A 107 -15.28 8.01 -22.61
N THR A 108 -15.28 9.33 -22.68
CA THR A 108 -15.68 10.08 -23.89
C THR A 108 -14.78 9.77 -25.08
N ALA A 109 -13.52 9.40 -24.84
CA ALA A 109 -12.56 8.97 -25.86
C ALA A 109 -12.83 7.57 -26.43
N VAL A 110 -13.89 6.86 -26.00
CA VAL A 110 -14.19 5.51 -26.47
C VAL A 110 -15.07 5.56 -27.72
N ASP A 111 -14.55 5.03 -28.83
CA ASP A 111 -15.32 4.76 -30.04
C ASP A 111 -16.25 3.56 -29.83
N HIS A 112 -17.49 3.86 -29.44
CA HIS A 112 -18.52 2.86 -29.20
C HIS A 112 -18.80 1.93 -30.39
N SER A 113 -18.56 2.39 -31.62
CA SER A 113 -18.79 1.57 -32.81
C SER A 113 -17.78 0.42 -32.90
N LYS A 114 -16.52 0.69 -32.57
CA LYS A 114 -15.45 -0.32 -32.50
C LYS A 114 -15.64 -1.29 -31.33
N LEU A 115 -16.23 -0.82 -30.22
CA LEU A 115 -16.47 -1.63 -29.04
C LEU A 115 -17.48 -2.76 -29.28
N GLN A 116 -18.48 -2.55 -30.16
CA GLN A 116 -19.51 -3.55 -30.44
C GLN A 116 -18.93 -4.88 -30.96
N ASN A 117 -17.83 -4.81 -31.71
CA ASN A 117 -17.18 -5.99 -32.29
C ASN A 117 -16.58 -6.91 -31.21
N ASN A 118 -16.17 -6.34 -30.07
CA ASN A 118 -15.49 -7.06 -28.99
C ASN A 118 -16.39 -7.32 -27.78
N LEU A 119 -17.67 -6.92 -27.83
CA LEU A 119 -18.54 -6.87 -26.66
C LEU A 119 -18.78 -8.23 -26.02
N LYS A 120 -18.88 -9.30 -26.81
CA LYS A 120 -19.06 -10.66 -26.29
C LYS A 120 -17.80 -11.13 -25.55
N ASP A 121 -16.63 -10.91 -26.14
CA ASP A 121 -15.35 -11.34 -25.57
C ASP A 121 -15.03 -10.55 -24.31
N ILE A 122 -15.24 -9.23 -24.30
CA ILE A 122 -15.06 -8.38 -23.12
C ILE A 122 -15.95 -8.87 -21.98
N LYS A 123 -17.23 -9.16 -22.24
CA LYS A 123 -18.15 -9.67 -21.21
C LYS A 123 -17.72 -11.03 -20.66
N SER A 124 -17.28 -11.95 -21.53
CA SER A 124 -16.78 -13.27 -21.10
C SER A 124 -15.57 -13.12 -20.20
N LEU A 125 -14.54 -12.40 -20.68
CA LEU A 125 -13.31 -12.16 -19.94
C LEU A 125 -13.56 -11.44 -18.61
N PHE A 126 -14.49 -10.50 -18.59
CA PHE A 126 -14.87 -9.80 -17.36
C PHE A 126 -15.48 -10.76 -16.34
N ASN A 127 -16.45 -11.60 -16.74
CA ASN A 127 -17.05 -12.58 -15.84
C ASN A 127 -16.02 -13.60 -15.33
N GLU A 128 -15.13 -14.08 -16.20
CA GLU A 128 -14.02 -14.96 -15.80
C GLU A 128 -13.10 -14.27 -14.79
N LYS A 129 -12.74 -12.99 -15.01
CA LYS A 129 -11.93 -12.20 -14.08
C LYS A 129 -12.61 -12.06 -12.73
N GLU A 130 -13.89 -11.72 -12.68
CA GLU A 130 -14.63 -11.58 -11.41
C GLU A 130 -14.66 -12.91 -10.63
N GLN A 131 -14.92 -14.03 -11.31
CA GLN A 131 -14.88 -15.36 -10.68
C GLN A 131 -13.50 -15.70 -10.10
N LEU A 132 -12.42 -15.35 -10.83
CA LEU A 132 -11.05 -15.54 -10.33
C LEU A 132 -10.77 -14.65 -9.10
N LEU A 133 -11.28 -13.42 -9.07
CA LEU A 133 -11.15 -12.53 -7.91
C LEU A 133 -11.95 -13.01 -6.70
N GLU A 134 -13.12 -13.63 -6.90
CA GLU A 134 -13.89 -14.27 -5.84
C GLU A 134 -13.13 -15.47 -5.23
N ASN A 135 -12.52 -16.30 -6.09
CA ASN A 135 -11.67 -17.41 -5.65
C ASN A 135 -10.44 -16.89 -4.89
N TYR A 136 -9.76 -15.88 -5.43
CA TYR A 136 -8.67 -15.18 -4.74
C TYR A 136 -9.09 -14.74 -3.34
N ALA A 137 -10.21 -14.00 -3.23
CA ALA A 137 -10.72 -13.48 -1.96
C ALA A 137 -11.03 -14.61 -0.96
N THR A 138 -11.51 -15.75 -1.43
CA THR A 138 -11.78 -16.93 -0.60
C THR A 138 -10.49 -17.53 -0.04
N HIS A 139 -9.49 -17.75 -0.90
CA HIS A 139 -8.23 -18.38 -0.50
C HIS A 139 -7.34 -17.47 0.35
N ILE A 140 -7.30 -16.15 0.07
CA ILE A 140 -6.51 -15.20 0.86
C ILE A 140 -7.08 -15.04 2.28
N LYS A 141 -8.41 -15.02 2.43
CA LYS A 141 -9.08 -15.03 3.75
C LYS A 141 -8.75 -16.29 4.55
N LYS A 142 -8.79 -17.46 3.90
CA LYS A 142 -8.39 -18.73 4.51
C LYS A 142 -6.92 -18.71 4.92
N SER A 143 -6.04 -18.23 4.07
CA SER A 143 -4.61 -18.08 4.37
C SER A 143 -4.41 -17.24 5.63
N ARG A 144 -5.10 -16.09 5.73
CA ARG A 144 -5.01 -15.23 6.91
C ARG A 144 -5.47 -15.92 8.19
N GLN A 145 -6.62 -16.60 8.17
CA GLN A 145 -7.10 -17.34 9.34
C GLN A 145 -6.11 -18.42 9.80
N LEU A 146 -5.43 -19.10 8.87
CA LEU A 146 -4.42 -20.09 9.19
C LEU A 146 -3.12 -19.45 9.71
N HIS A 147 -2.76 -18.27 9.20
CA HIS A 147 -1.64 -17.48 9.68
C HIS A 147 -1.87 -17.03 11.14
N ASP A 148 -3.06 -16.52 11.47
CA ASP A 148 -3.44 -16.11 12.83
C ASP A 148 -3.28 -17.26 13.85
N ASN A 149 -3.57 -18.50 13.43
CA ASN A 149 -3.36 -19.68 14.28
C ASN A 149 -1.88 -19.92 14.62
N VAL A 150 -0.97 -19.60 13.70
CA VAL A 150 0.48 -19.70 13.94
C VAL A 150 0.95 -18.55 14.83
N GLU A 151 0.46 -17.32 14.59
CA GLU A 151 0.77 -16.15 15.42
C GLU A 151 0.36 -16.33 16.89
N PHE A 152 -0.73 -17.09 17.13
CA PHE A 152 -1.25 -17.37 18.45
C PHE A 152 -0.17 -17.93 19.40
N TYR A 153 0.65 -18.89 18.93
CA TYR A 153 1.70 -19.51 19.76
C TYR A 153 2.73 -18.51 20.27
N PHE A 154 3.06 -17.50 19.47
CA PHE A 154 4.04 -16.48 19.82
C PHE A 154 3.41 -15.35 20.64
N SER A 155 2.23 -14.89 20.24
CA SER A 155 1.54 -13.77 20.90
C SER A 155 1.12 -14.10 22.34
N THR A 156 0.73 -15.35 22.64
CA THR A 156 0.43 -15.77 24.01
C THR A 156 1.66 -16.01 24.89
N SER A 157 2.85 -15.92 24.30
CA SER A 157 4.12 -16.22 24.95
C SER A 157 4.98 -14.97 25.19
N ILE A 158 4.38 -13.79 24.98
CA ILE A 158 5.01 -12.50 25.24
C ILE A 158 5.12 -12.27 26.75
N ASP A 159 6.35 -11.99 27.20
CA ASP A 159 6.65 -11.45 28.51
C ASP A 159 6.30 -9.95 28.52
N ILE A 160 5.18 -9.62 29.18
CA ILE A 160 4.61 -8.26 29.17
C ILE A 160 5.56 -7.24 29.81
N GLU A 161 6.28 -7.61 30.88
CA GLU A 161 7.21 -6.69 31.55
C GLU A 161 8.40 -6.37 30.65
N LYS A 162 8.97 -7.38 29.98
CA LYS A 162 10.04 -7.16 29.00
C LYS A 162 9.56 -6.37 27.79
N ALA A 163 8.34 -6.63 27.31
CA ALA A 163 7.73 -5.86 26.23
C ALA A 163 7.61 -4.38 26.59
N GLN A 164 7.09 -4.07 27.78
CA GLN A 164 7.01 -2.69 28.26
C GLN A 164 8.38 -2.04 28.40
N ALA A 165 9.37 -2.75 28.94
CA ALA A 165 10.73 -2.24 29.07
C ALA A 165 11.37 -1.93 27.69
N LEU A 166 11.23 -2.84 26.72
CA LEU A 166 11.70 -2.63 25.35
C LEU A 166 11.00 -1.42 24.71
N ASN A 167 9.68 -1.33 24.85
CA ASN A 167 8.92 -0.24 24.27
C ASN A 167 9.35 1.11 24.85
N ASN A 168 9.48 1.23 26.17
CA ASN A 168 9.97 2.46 26.82
C ASN A 168 11.38 2.86 26.33
N GLN A 169 12.27 1.87 26.17
CA GLN A 169 13.61 2.12 25.63
C GLN A 169 13.56 2.67 24.20
N ILE A 170 12.72 2.10 23.33
CA ILE A 170 12.59 2.55 21.94
C ILE A 170 11.93 3.93 21.87
N LEU A 171 10.90 4.19 22.68
CA LEU A 171 10.25 5.50 22.74
C LEU A 171 11.22 6.60 23.21
N GLU A 172 12.01 6.34 24.26
CA GLU A 172 13.04 7.29 24.73
C GLU A 172 14.10 7.53 23.64
N ASN A 173 14.51 6.50 22.90
CA ASN A 173 15.49 6.61 21.82
C ASN A 173 14.96 7.44 20.63
N ILE A 174 13.68 7.28 20.28
CA ILE A 174 13.05 8.02 19.17
C ILE A 174 12.76 9.47 19.56
N PHE A 175 12.07 9.66 20.69
CA PHE A 175 11.50 10.97 21.04
C PHE A 175 12.36 11.74 22.05
N GLY A 176 12.93 11.06 23.05
CA GLY A 176 13.55 11.71 24.20
C GLY A 176 12.62 12.78 24.80
N LYS A 177 13.07 14.04 24.78
CA LYS A 177 12.27 15.21 25.23
C LYS A 177 11.67 16.03 24.09
N SER A 178 11.70 15.51 22.86
CA SER A 178 11.27 16.23 21.67
C SER A 178 9.75 16.32 21.62
N TYR A 179 9.24 17.50 21.28
CA TYR A 179 7.81 17.81 21.25
C TYR A 179 7.55 18.93 20.23
N GLN A 180 6.37 18.92 19.62
CA GLN A 180 5.87 20.02 18.78
C GLN A 180 4.50 20.49 19.24
N GLU A 181 4.32 21.81 19.32
CA GLU A 181 3.04 22.43 19.66
C GLU A 181 2.13 22.52 18.43
N LYS A 182 1.72 21.37 17.90
CA LYS A 182 0.73 21.26 16.82
C LYS A 182 -0.08 19.96 16.95
N GLU A 183 -1.23 19.95 16.28
CA GLU A 183 -1.94 18.70 16.03
C GLU A 183 -1.20 17.90 14.96
N SER A 184 -1.02 16.60 15.20
CA SER A 184 -0.34 15.69 14.27
C SER A 184 -1.19 15.37 13.06
N ILE A 185 -0.58 15.34 11.87
CA ILE A 185 -1.16 14.77 10.67
C ILE A 185 -0.80 13.29 10.60
N VAL A 186 -1.81 12.43 10.48
CA VAL A 186 -1.66 10.98 10.39
C VAL A 186 -2.05 10.52 8.99
N LYS A 187 -1.11 9.88 8.27
CA LYS A 187 -1.36 9.32 6.94
C LYS A 187 -1.38 7.80 6.98
N HIS A 188 -2.30 7.18 6.24
CA HIS A 188 -2.40 5.72 6.15
C HIS A 188 -2.13 5.26 4.72
N ARG A 189 -1.15 4.37 4.56
CA ARG A 189 -0.60 3.91 3.28
C ARG A 189 -0.24 2.43 3.37
N PHE A 190 0.20 1.85 2.26
CA PHE A 190 0.90 0.57 2.21
C PHE A 190 2.25 0.80 1.50
N PHE A 191 3.30 0.10 1.90
CA PHE A 191 4.61 0.21 1.23
C PHE A 191 4.85 -0.94 0.26
N ASP A 192 4.08 -2.02 0.39
CA ASP A 192 4.24 -3.29 -0.31
C ASP A 192 2.94 -3.75 -0.96
N THR A 193 3.10 -4.75 -1.82
CA THR A 193 1.98 -5.49 -2.40
C THR A 193 2.40 -6.89 -2.85
N ILE A 194 1.46 -7.82 -2.82
CA ILE A 194 1.58 -9.14 -3.42
C ILE A 194 1.62 -9.04 -4.96
N THR A 195 2.68 -9.57 -5.57
CA THR A 195 2.80 -9.73 -7.03
C THR A 195 2.83 -11.20 -7.43
N GLU A 196 2.69 -11.46 -8.73
CA GLU A 196 2.77 -12.80 -9.31
C GLU A 196 4.15 -13.47 -9.15
N ASN A 197 5.19 -12.71 -8.80
CA ASN A 197 6.56 -13.21 -8.61
C ASN A 197 7.05 -13.11 -7.15
N GLY A 198 6.16 -12.82 -6.20
CA GLY A 198 6.50 -12.55 -4.79
C GLY A 198 6.08 -11.14 -4.37
N ASN A 199 6.58 -10.67 -3.23
CA ASN A 199 6.25 -9.32 -2.76
C ASN A 199 7.14 -8.27 -3.42
N PHE A 200 6.57 -7.10 -3.65
CA PHE A 200 7.27 -5.92 -4.11
C PHE A 200 7.06 -4.81 -3.10
N ASP A 201 8.10 -4.06 -2.76
CA ASP A 201 8.02 -2.99 -1.77
C ASP A 201 8.82 -1.74 -2.11
N PHE A 202 8.48 -0.65 -1.43
CA PHE A 202 9.11 0.65 -1.53
C PHE A 202 9.92 1.04 -0.28
N VAL A 203 10.31 0.11 0.61
CA VAL A 203 11.00 0.45 1.87
C VAL A 203 12.27 1.26 1.62
N GLN A 204 13.10 0.85 0.65
CA GLN A 204 14.33 1.58 0.32
C GLN A 204 14.05 2.97 -0.29
N ASN A 205 13.00 3.10 -1.11
CA ASN A 205 12.57 4.38 -1.68
C ASN A 205 12.10 5.34 -0.57
N LEU A 206 11.17 4.89 0.27
CA LEU A 206 10.52 5.66 1.32
C LEU A 206 11.49 6.07 2.43
N THR A 207 12.49 5.25 2.72
CA THR A 207 13.48 5.51 3.77
C THR A 207 14.80 6.10 3.26
N SER A 208 14.91 6.42 1.96
CA SER A 208 16.17 6.84 1.33
C SER A 208 16.81 8.07 1.95
N ASN A 209 16.01 9.05 2.38
CA ASN A 209 16.48 10.32 2.95
C ASN A 209 16.42 10.37 4.49
N LEU A 210 16.09 9.25 5.15
CA LEU A 210 15.98 9.19 6.60
C LEU A 210 17.33 8.85 7.24
N THR A 211 17.62 9.49 8.37
CA THR A 211 18.90 9.34 9.08
C THR A 211 18.90 8.17 10.04
N LYS A 212 17.73 7.74 10.52
CA LYS A 212 17.60 6.67 11.51
C LYS A 212 16.54 5.66 11.08
N ARG A 213 16.88 4.37 11.13
CA ARG A 213 15.99 3.27 10.72
C ARG A 213 16.06 2.13 11.72
N PHE A 214 14.91 1.75 12.28
CA PHE A 214 14.78 0.60 13.16
C PHE A 214 14.23 -0.61 12.39
N PHE A 215 15.00 -1.69 12.38
CA PHE A 215 14.69 -2.95 11.72
C PHE A 215 14.11 -3.89 12.77
N ILE A 216 12.78 -3.95 12.84
CA ILE A 216 12.07 -4.75 13.83
C ILE A 216 12.06 -6.20 13.33
N LYS A 217 12.84 -7.07 13.97
CA LYS A 217 12.93 -8.49 13.62
C LYS A 217 12.16 -9.33 14.63
N GLY A 218 11.43 -10.32 14.15
CA GLY A 218 10.78 -11.29 15.03
C GLY A 218 9.71 -12.12 14.33
N ARG A 219 9.30 -13.23 14.96
CA ARG A 219 8.25 -14.12 14.43
C ARG A 219 6.91 -13.40 14.24
N PRO A 220 6.02 -13.89 13.36
CA PRO A 220 4.60 -13.52 13.38
C PRO A 220 4.03 -13.63 14.80
N GLY A 221 3.19 -12.69 15.21
CA GLY A 221 2.69 -12.60 16.60
C GLY A 221 3.67 -12.13 17.68
N SER A 222 4.93 -11.77 17.36
CA SER A 222 5.94 -11.34 18.36
C SER A 222 5.85 -9.88 18.83
N GLY A 223 4.69 -9.23 18.69
CA GLY A 223 4.47 -7.87 19.20
C GLY A 223 5.02 -6.72 18.36
N LYS A 224 5.50 -6.97 17.13
CA LYS A 224 6.06 -5.93 16.22
C LYS A 224 5.06 -4.81 15.91
N SER A 225 3.88 -5.18 15.45
CA SER A 225 2.75 -4.26 15.18
C SER A 225 2.34 -3.47 16.44
N THR A 226 2.39 -4.11 17.61
CA THR A 226 2.09 -3.47 18.90
C THR A 226 3.12 -2.40 19.25
N LEU A 227 4.42 -2.70 19.10
CA LEU A 227 5.50 -1.72 19.28
C LEU A 227 5.31 -0.53 18.34
N LEU A 228 5.03 -0.77 17.05
CA LEU A 228 4.77 0.29 16.08
C LEU A 228 3.57 1.15 16.49
N LYS A 229 2.45 0.56 16.91
CA LYS A 229 1.26 1.30 17.38
C LYS A 229 1.54 2.16 18.62
N GLN A 230 2.45 1.74 19.50
CA GLN A 230 2.87 2.55 20.64
C GLN A 230 3.75 3.73 20.20
N ILE A 231 4.65 3.54 19.23
CA ILE A 231 5.41 4.63 18.61
C ILE A 231 4.45 5.64 17.95
N VAL A 232 3.42 5.17 17.25
CA VAL A 232 2.38 6.03 16.66
C VAL A 232 1.68 6.86 17.73
N SER A 233 1.24 6.22 18.81
CA SER A 233 0.54 6.91 19.90
C SER A 233 1.41 8.01 20.51
N GLN A 234 2.68 7.72 20.77
CA GLN A 234 3.61 8.70 21.31
C GLN A 234 3.94 9.83 20.32
N ALA A 235 4.04 9.54 19.02
CA ALA A 235 4.26 10.56 17.99
C ALA A 235 3.11 11.57 17.95
N ILE A 236 1.87 11.07 17.98
CA ILE A 236 0.64 11.88 18.00
C ILE A 236 0.59 12.72 19.28
N GLU A 237 0.82 12.12 20.45
CA GLU A 237 0.86 12.83 21.73
C GLU A 237 1.91 13.95 21.75
N ASN A 238 3.04 13.73 21.08
CA ASN A 238 4.13 14.69 20.98
C ASN A 238 3.98 15.69 19.81
N GLY A 239 2.86 15.65 19.07
CA GLY A 239 2.55 16.57 17.98
C GLY A 239 3.35 16.36 16.70
N PHE A 240 3.94 15.18 16.47
CA PHE A 240 4.66 14.87 15.23
C PHE A 240 3.74 14.32 14.15
N ASP A 241 3.96 14.72 12.89
CA ASP A 241 3.31 14.06 11.77
C ASP A 241 3.86 12.64 11.62
N ILE A 242 3.01 11.74 11.15
CA ILE A 242 3.38 10.33 11.03
C ILE A 242 2.70 9.67 9.85
N GLU A 243 3.49 8.91 9.11
CA GLU A 243 3.04 8.05 8.03
C GLU A 243 2.98 6.61 8.55
N LEU A 244 1.80 5.99 8.49
CA LEU A 244 1.54 4.61 8.87
C LEU A 244 1.45 3.78 7.61
N TYR A 245 2.24 2.73 7.56
CA TYR A 245 2.21 1.75 6.50
C TYR A 245 1.72 0.41 7.06
N HIS A 246 0.54 0.03 6.60
CA HIS A 246 -0.15 -1.17 7.03
C HIS A 246 0.36 -2.39 6.28
N CYS A 247 0.25 -3.56 6.92
CA CYS A 247 0.55 -4.84 6.30
C CYS A 247 -0.40 -5.09 5.14
N ASP A 248 0.13 -5.44 3.97
CA ASP A 248 -0.69 -5.74 2.80
C ASP A 248 -1.61 -6.96 3.04
N PHE A 249 -1.20 -7.89 3.91
CA PHE A 249 -1.95 -9.09 4.24
C PHE A 249 -2.98 -8.89 5.35
N ASP A 250 -2.65 -8.14 6.41
CA ASP A 250 -3.59 -7.73 7.47
C ASP A 250 -3.62 -6.21 7.68
N PRO A 251 -4.61 -5.50 7.11
CA PRO A 251 -4.68 -4.04 7.18
C PRO A 251 -4.87 -3.46 8.59
N ASP A 252 -5.15 -4.27 9.62
CA ASP A 252 -5.17 -3.79 11.02
C ASP A 252 -3.78 -3.83 11.67
N SER A 253 -2.80 -4.48 11.03
CA SER A 253 -1.42 -4.56 11.47
C SER A 253 -0.57 -3.48 10.80
N LEU A 254 0.37 -2.89 11.55
CA LEU A 254 1.38 -2.01 11.00
C LEU A 254 2.66 -2.79 10.74
N ASP A 255 3.25 -2.52 9.57
CA ASP A 255 4.55 -3.06 9.18
C ASP A 255 5.60 -1.96 9.09
N MET A 256 5.22 -0.68 8.91
CA MET A 256 6.18 0.42 8.97
C MET A 256 5.55 1.72 9.46
N ILE A 257 6.36 2.56 10.09
CA ILE A 257 6.07 3.96 10.36
C ILE A 257 7.23 4.84 9.88
N ILE A 258 6.90 6.07 9.50
CA ILE A 258 7.87 7.14 9.24
C ILE A 258 7.43 8.39 10.00
N ILE A 259 8.37 8.99 10.75
CA ILE A 259 8.20 10.28 11.41
C ILE A 259 9.16 11.27 10.71
N PRO A 260 8.67 12.02 9.70
CA PRO A 260 9.53 12.83 8.84
C PRO A 260 10.35 13.87 9.62
N GLU A 261 9.75 14.56 10.59
CA GLU A 261 10.40 15.63 11.35
C GLU A 261 11.54 15.12 12.25
N LEU A 262 11.51 13.84 12.64
CA LEU A 262 12.60 13.19 13.37
C LEU A 262 13.58 12.47 12.44
N SER A 263 13.29 12.38 11.14
CA SER A 263 14.04 11.58 10.16
C SER A 263 14.21 10.12 10.59
N VAL A 264 13.13 9.56 11.16
CA VAL A 264 13.07 8.19 11.71
C VAL A 264 12.10 7.33 10.91
N ALA A 265 12.50 6.10 10.61
CA ALA A 265 11.60 5.01 10.25
C ALA A 265 11.75 3.83 11.21
N ALA A 266 10.66 3.10 11.43
CA ALA A 266 10.71 1.78 12.06
C ALA A 266 9.84 0.82 11.24
N PHE A 267 10.36 -0.35 10.89
CA PHE A 267 9.65 -1.29 10.03
C PHE A 267 9.94 -2.75 10.38
N ASP A 268 8.97 -3.63 10.13
CA ASP A 268 9.14 -5.07 10.15
C ASP A 268 10.16 -5.45 9.07
N SER A 269 11.24 -6.06 9.52
CA SER A 269 12.35 -6.51 8.69
C SER A 269 12.45 -8.03 8.70
N THR A 270 11.31 -8.72 8.68
CA THR A 270 11.19 -10.17 8.58
C THR A 270 10.74 -10.56 7.18
N ALA A 271 11.03 -11.79 6.74
CA ALA A 271 10.53 -12.31 5.48
C ALA A 271 9.01 -12.06 5.36
N PRO A 272 8.52 -11.50 4.25
CA PRO A 272 9.20 -11.36 2.95
C PRO A 272 10.11 -10.11 2.81
N HIS A 273 9.99 -9.10 3.68
CA HIS A 273 10.74 -7.83 3.64
C HIS A 273 12.00 -7.87 4.51
N ASN A 274 12.86 -8.88 4.31
CA ASN A 274 14.06 -9.03 5.13
C ASN A 274 15.19 -8.11 4.66
N TYR A 275 15.45 -7.07 5.44
CA TYR A 275 16.57 -6.16 5.26
C TYR A 275 17.61 -6.31 6.38
N ASP A 276 18.83 -5.88 6.10
CA ASP A 276 19.91 -5.78 7.08
C ASP A 276 20.41 -4.34 7.19
N PRO A 277 20.98 -3.94 8.35
CA PRO A 277 21.60 -2.65 8.53
C PRO A 277 22.71 -2.38 7.51
N GLU A 278 22.64 -1.24 6.84
CA GLU A 278 23.61 -0.80 5.82
C GLU A 278 24.12 0.63 6.08
N ARG A 279 23.41 1.41 6.89
CA ARG A 279 23.67 2.82 7.17
C ARG A 279 24.01 3.02 8.65
N SER A 280 24.73 4.10 8.97
CA SER A 280 25.22 4.36 10.33
C SER A 280 24.13 4.57 11.38
N GLY A 281 22.92 4.97 10.97
CA GLY A 281 21.76 5.15 11.85
C GLY A 281 20.79 3.96 11.84
N ASP A 282 21.19 2.83 11.27
CA ASP A 282 20.39 1.61 11.27
C ASP A 282 20.57 0.86 12.60
N GLU A 283 19.46 0.48 13.22
CA GLU A 283 19.42 -0.26 14.49
C GLU A 283 18.48 -1.47 14.36
N ILE A 284 18.88 -2.63 14.87
CA ILE A 284 18.01 -3.81 14.95
C ILE A 284 17.25 -3.80 16.27
N VAL A 285 15.94 -4.06 16.19
CA VAL A 285 15.07 -4.30 17.34
C VAL A 285 14.54 -5.72 17.23
N ASP A 286 15.15 -6.67 17.95
CA ASP A 286 14.70 -8.06 17.93
C ASP A 286 13.61 -8.28 18.99
N THR A 287 12.34 -8.29 18.58
CA THR A 287 11.23 -8.54 19.50
C THR A 287 11.17 -10.01 19.90
N TYR A 288 11.65 -10.94 19.07
CA TYR A 288 11.59 -12.35 19.41
C TYR A 288 12.50 -12.67 20.61
N GLN A 289 13.79 -12.37 20.49
CA GLN A 289 14.76 -12.66 21.56
C GLN A 289 14.53 -11.80 22.81
N SER A 290 13.98 -10.60 22.64
CA SER A 290 13.83 -9.66 23.76
C SER A 290 12.61 -9.96 24.62
N ILE A 291 11.51 -10.45 24.04
CA ILE A 291 10.20 -10.46 24.73
C ILE A 291 9.46 -11.81 24.66
N ILE A 292 9.98 -12.84 23.99
CA ILE A 292 9.37 -14.18 23.95
C ILE A 292 10.22 -15.18 24.75
N ASP A 293 9.55 -16.16 25.38
CA ASP A 293 10.22 -17.33 25.98
C ASP A 293 10.83 -18.24 24.89
N ASN A 294 12.11 -18.57 25.01
CA ASN A 294 12.91 -19.26 23.99
C ASN A 294 12.50 -20.73 23.73
N GLN A 295 11.46 -21.24 24.38
CA GLN A 295 11.02 -22.64 24.26
C GLN A 295 9.84 -22.86 23.29
N ILE A 296 9.25 -21.80 22.74
CA ILE A 296 8.03 -21.92 21.92
C ILE A 296 8.27 -22.65 20.61
N ASP A 297 9.36 -22.33 19.90
CA ASP A 297 9.72 -23.00 18.64
C ASP A 297 9.91 -24.52 18.84
N GLU A 298 10.49 -24.96 19.96
CA GLU A 298 10.71 -26.38 20.26
C GLU A 298 9.42 -27.06 20.73
N LYS A 299 8.68 -26.40 21.62
CA LYS A 299 7.46 -26.95 22.24
C LYS A 299 6.34 -27.20 21.23
N TYR A 300 6.21 -26.32 20.23
CA TYR A 300 5.14 -26.37 19.22
C TYR A 300 5.70 -26.55 17.80
N ALA A 301 6.88 -27.15 17.66
CA ALA A 301 7.59 -27.27 16.39
C ALA A 301 6.72 -27.87 15.27
N ASN A 302 5.97 -28.93 15.58
CA ASN A 302 5.14 -29.62 14.59
C ASN A 302 3.93 -28.78 14.21
N GLU A 303 3.24 -28.19 15.18
CA GLU A 303 2.05 -27.36 14.99
C GLU A 303 2.40 -26.08 14.21
N ILE A 304 3.51 -25.44 14.54
CA ILE A 304 4.02 -24.27 13.83
C ILE A 304 4.41 -24.65 12.40
N ALA A 305 5.15 -25.75 12.20
CA ALA A 305 5.56 -26.18 10.87
C ALA A 305 4.36 -26.56 9.99
N GLU A 306 3.40 -27.30 10.52
CA GLU A 306 2.18 -27.69 9.82
C GLU A 306 1.31 -26.46 9.51
N GLY A 307 1.02 -25.62 10.50
CA GLY A 307 0.25 -24.39 10.31
C GLY A 307 0.92 -23.44 9.32
N THR A 308 2.26 -23.34 9.38
CA THR A 308 3.04 -22.53 8.44
C THR A 308 2.85 -23.01 7.00
N LYS A 309 2.97 -24.32 6.80
CA LYS A 309 2.75 -24.92 5.48
C LYS A 309 1.31 -24.68 5.00
N GLN A 310 0.33 -24.88 5.85
CA GLN A 310 -1.09 -24.73 5.50
C GLN A 310 -1.42 -23.30 5.05
N TRP A 311 -0.99 -22.26 5.77
CA TRP A 311 -1.27 -20.88 5.37
C TRP A 311 -0.51 -20.49 4.11
N GLN A 312 0.73 -20.95 3.94
CA GLN A 312 1.54 -20.70 2.74
C GLN A 312 0.94 -21.37 1.50
N ASP A 313 0.41 -22.59 1.62
CA ASP A 313 -0.23 -23.29 0.51
C ASP A 313 -1.53 -22.58 0.10
N ALA A 314 -2.35 -22.15 1.07
CA ALA A 314 -3.53 -21.33 0.79
C ALA A 314 -3.17 -19.96 0.15
N TRP A 315 -2.05 -19.35 0.58
CA TRP A 315 -1.53 -18.12 -0.03
C TRP A 315 -1.11 -18.34 -1.49
N LYS A 316 -0.40 -19.44 -1.78
CA LYS A 316 0.01 -19.78 -3.16
C LYS A 316 -1.20 -20.00 -4.08
N GLU A 317 -2.25 -20.65 -3.58
CA GLU A 317 -3.51 -20.80 -4.33
C GLU A 317 -4.16 -19.44 -4.62
N ALA A 318 -4.20 -18.54 -3.62
CA ALA A 318 -4.68 -17.18 -3.85
C ALA A 318 -3.83 -16.45 -4.91
N ALA A 319 -2.49 -16.44 -4.75
CA ALA A 319 -1.59 -15.80 -5.70
C ALA A 319 -1.76 -16.31 -7.14
N HIS A 320 -2.06 -17.61 -7.32
CA HIS A 320 -2.38 -18.20 -8.62
C HIS A 320 -3.65 -17.58 -9.24
N PHE A 321 -4.76 -17.51 -8.50
CA PHE A 321 -6.00 -16.88 -8.99
C PHE A 321 -5.81 -15.39 -9.30
N LEU A 322 -5.04 -14.66 -8.48
CA LEU A 322 -4.74 -13.26 -8.73
C LEU A 322 -3.97 -13.10 -10.05
N LYS A 323 -2.97 -13.95 -10.30
CA LYS A 323 -2.21 -13.94 -11.56
C LYS A 323 -3.13 -14.15 -12.77
N GLU A 324 -4.00 -15.16 -12.73
CA GLU A 324 -4.95 -15.41 -13.83
C GLU A 324 -5.92 -14.24 -14.02
N ALA A 325 -6.41 -13.63 -12.93
CA ALA A 325 -7.27 -12.45 -12.99
C ALA A 325 -6.56 -11.26 -13.67
N LYS A 326 -5.27 -11.05 -13.40
CA LYS A 326 -4.45 -10.03 -14.09
C LYS A 326 -4.32 -10.33 -15.59
N GLU A 327 -4.15 -11.59 -15.97
CA GLU A 327 -4.10 -11.98 -17.39
C GLU A 327 -5.42 -11.68 -18.11
N LYS A 328 -6.56 -11.98 -17.50
CA LYS A 328 -7.89 -11.61 -18.02
C LYS A 328 -8.06 -10.09 -18.09
N HIS A 329 -7.64 -9.36 -17.06
CA HIS A 329 -7.70 -7.89 -17.05
C HIS A 329 -6.86 -7.27 -18.16
N LYS A 330 -5.65 -7.81 -18.41
CA LYS A 330 -4.79 -7.38 -19.52
C LYS A 330 -5.44 -7.64 -20.88
N ALA A 331 -6.10 -8.78 -21.06
CA ALA A 331 -6.85 -9.08 -22.28
C ALA A 331 -8.00 -8.08 -22.49
N ILE A 332 -8.77 -7.78 -21.45
CA ILE A 332 -9.84 -6.77 -21.48
C ILE A 332 -9.28 -5.39 -21.88
N THR A 333 -8.20 -4.97 -21.22
CA THR A 333 -7.50 -3.70 -21.48
C THR A 333 -7.03 -3.60 -22.93
N ASN A 334 -6.47 -4.67 -23.50
CA ASN A 334 -6.03 -4.70 -24.90
C ASN A 334 -7.20 -4.55 -25.89
N LEU A 335 -8.39 -5.06 -25.56
CA LEU A 335 -9.58 -4.91 -26.40
C LEU A 335 -10.13 -3.48 -26.35
N TYR A 336 -10.19 -2.88 -25.15
CA TYR A 336 -10.59 -1.48 -25.01
C TYR A 336 -9.59 -0.52 -25.66
N LYS A 337 -8.29 -0.81 -25.59
CA LYS A 337 -7.24 0.05 -26.17
C LYS A 337 -7.44 0.30 -27.68
N GLN A 338 -8.02 -0.65 -28.39
CA GLN A 338 -8.31 -0.54 -29.84
C GLN A 338 -9.46 0.43 -30.15
N THR A 339 -10.21 0.84 -29.13
CA THR A 339 -11.38 1.71 -29.25
C THR A 339 -11.09 3.16 -28.84
N ILE A 340 -9.91 3.45 -28.30
CA ILE A 340 -9.60 4.77 -27.74
C ILE A 340 -9.18 5.74 -28.84
N ASP A 341 -9.69 6.97 -28.78
CA ASP A 341 -9.13 8.13 -29.47
C ASP A 341 -8.03 8.78 -28.60
N ASP A 342 -6.77 8.58 -29.01
CA ASP A 342 -5.60 9.10 -28.28
C ASP A 342 -5.55 10.64 -28.27
N GLU A 343 -6.15 11.32 -29.25
CA GLU A 343 -6.17 12.79 -29.30
C GLU A 343 -7.07 13.37 -28.20
N GLU A 344 -8.22 12.75 -27.97
CA GLU A 344 -9.12 13.16 -26.91
C GLU A 344 -8.50 12.96 -25.51
N ILE A 345 -7.79 11.85 -25.27
CA ILE A 345 -7.07 11.62 -24.02
C ILE A 345 -6.01 12.70 -23.78
N LYS A 346 -5.22 13.05 -24.82
CA LYS A 346 -4.19 14.11 -24.73
C LYS A 346 -4.79 15.47 -24.39
N ASN A 347 -5.97 15.79 -24.93
CA ASN A 347 -6.64 17.05 -24.61
C ASN A 347 -7.07 17.12 -23.14
N LYS A 348 -7.55 16.00 -22.57
CA LYS A 348 -7.89 15.90 -21.14
C LYS A 348 -6.66 16.00 -20.25
N GLU A 349 -5.57 15.32 -20.63
CA GLU A 349 -4.27 15.42 -19.94
C GLU A 349 -3.76 16.87 -19.89
N LYS A 350 -3.77 17.55 -21.04
CA LYS A 350 -3.36 18.96 -21.14
C LYS A 350 -4.20 19.87 -20.25
N HIS A 351 -5.51 19.68 -20.20
CA HIS A 351 -6.39 20.45 -19.33
C HIS A 351 -6.01 20.33 -17.85
N ILE A 352 -5.66 19.12 -17.38
CA ILE A 352 -5.16 18.91 -16.01
C ILE A 352 -3.84 19.66 -15.84
N ILE A 353 -2.87 19.47 -16.74
CA ILE A 353 -1.55 20.11 -16.66
C ILE A 353 -1.65 21.64 -16.58
N GLU A 354 -2.49 22.26 -17.40
CA GLU A 354 -2.70 23.72 -17.42
C GLU A 354 -3.28 24.27 -16.10
N SER A 355 -3.83 23.39 -15.26
CA SER A 355 -4.46 23.74 -13.98
C SER A 355 -3.58 23.47 -12.76
N LEU A 356 -2.39 22.87 -12.93
CA LEU A 356 -1.43 22.53 -11.86
C LEU A 356 -0.38 23.63 -11.64
#